data_AF-A0A9E4YJ00-F1
#
_entry.id   AF-A0A9E4YJ00-F1
#
_cell.length_a   1.000
_cell.length_b   1.000
_cell.length_c   1.000
_cell.angle_alpha   90.00
_cell.angle_beta   90.00
_cell.angle_gamma   90.00
#
_symmetry.space_group_name_H-M   'P 1'
#
loop_
_entity.id
_entity.type
_entity.pdbx_description
1 polymer ?
#
loop_
_entity_poly.entity_id
_entity_poly.type
_entity_poly.pdbx_seq_one_letter_code
_entity_poly.pdbx_strand_id
1 'polypeptide(L)'
;MKEYEELVRSLVERLDTSEVPVGLTNEEEFEQQFVEEICTKVLRELHVATHPWGDPAKAKVWRDSKKWGAVTAWGLTHTLDLFARDPNVADIKSDSFWRLAVEVKLSKMRDGGKPTGDFQRMMGQCILARLRHNAVIAVFGYGGTWPGAAADEEHFAALRDDYGIWVVTKKVQLAA
;
A
#
# COMPACT_ATOMS: atom_id res chain seq x y z
N MET A 1 -13.99 11.36 -9.04
CA MET A 1 -12.55 11.59 -8.81
C MET A 1 -12.28 12.23 -7.45
N LYS A 2 -12.88 13.38 -7.10
CA LYS A 2 -12.63 14.06 -5.82
C LYS A 2 -12.88 13.18 -4.58
N GLU A 3 -14.00 12.45 -4.53
CA GLU A 3 -14.35 11.56 -3.40
C GLU A 3 -13.30 10.46 -3.15
N TYR A 4 -12.65 9.96 -4.20
CA TYR A 4 -11.63 8.93 -4.03
C TYR A 4 -10.27 9.48 -3.62
N GLU A 5 -9.93 10.69 -4.07
CA GLU A 5 -8.71 11.36 -3.61
C GLU A 5 -8.81 11.68 -2.11
N GLU A 6 -9.98 12.11 -1.64
CA GLU A 6 -10.28 12.29 -0.22
C GLU A 6 -10.16 10.95 0.55
N LEU A 7 -10.63 9.86 -0.03
CA LEU A 7 -10.48 8.52 0.56
C LEU A 7 -9.01 8.10 0.68
N VAL A 8 -8.20 8.28 -0.36
CA VAL A 8 -6.77 7.97 -0.33
C VAL A 8 -6.05 8.84 0.68
N ARG A 9 -6.40 10.14 0.74
CA ARG A 9 -5.85 11.07 1.72
C ARG A 9 -6.19 10.66 3.15
N SER A 10 -7.42 10.24 3.41
CA SER A 10 -7.85 9.75 4.73
C SER A 10 -7.12 8.46 5.14
N LEU A 11 -6.90 7.54 4.18
CA LEU A 11 -6.09 6.34 4.41
C LEU A 11 -4.65 6.69 4.76
N VAL A 12 -4.02 7.57 3.98
CA VAL A 12 -2.64 8.02 4.21
C VAL A 12 -2.52 8.72 5.55
N GLU A 13 -3.44 9.63 5.90
CA GLU A 13 -3.45 10.33 7.18
C GLU A 13 -3.59 9.37 8.36
N ARG A 14 -4.49 8.37 8.28
CA ARG A 14 -4.63 7.37 9.33
C ARG A 14 -3.43 6.47 9.45
N LEU A 15 -2.87 6.02 8.32
CA LEU A 15 -1.62 5.26 8.32
C LEU A 15 -0.52 6.10 8.99
N ASP A 16 -0.37 7.37 8.62
CA ASP A 16 0.68 8.26 9.12
C ASP A 16 0.55 8.66 10.59
N THR A 17 -0.67 8.81 11.10
CA THR A 17 -0.91 9.19 12.51
C THR A 17 -1.05 8.00 13.46
N SER A 18 -1.34 6.81 12.95
CA SER A 18 -1.53 5.63 13.79
C SER A 18 -0.18 5.06 14.27
N GLU A 19 -0.16 4.59 15.52
CA GLU A 19 1.01 3.93 16.11
C GLU A 19 1.15 2.51 15.57
N VAL A 20 2.38 2.12 15.23
CA VAL A 20 2.69 0.75 14.82
C VAL A 20 2.70 -0.15 16.08
N PRO A 21 2.07 -1.33 16.06
CA PRO A 21 2.13 -2.28 17.16
C PRO A 21 3.57 -2.59 17.58
N VAL A 22 3.78 -2.73 18.88
CA VAL A 22 5.09 -3.11 19.44
C VAL A 22 5.32 -4.61 19.31
N GLY A 23 6.58 -5.02 19.15
CA GLY A 23 6.95 -6.44 19.17
C GLY A 23 6.74 -7.18 17.86
N LEU A 24 6.51 -6.47 16.75
CA LEU A 24 6.48 -7.07 15.41
C LEU A 24 7.85 -7.68 15.10
N THR A 25 7.85 -8.89 14.56
CA THR A 25 9.06 -9.67 14.25
C THR A 25 9.37 -9.67 12.75
N ASN A 26 8.37 -9.48 11.90
CA ASN A 26 8.51 -9.68 10.45
C ASN A 26 7.53 -8.82 9.62
N GLU A 27 7.68 -8.89 8.29
CA GLU A 27 6.90 -8.10 7.32
C GLU A 27 5.41 -8.49 7.32
N GLU A 28 5.11 -9.78 7.44
CA GLU A 28 3.73 -10.29 7.46
C GLU A 28 2.96 -9.75 8.68
N GLU A 29 3.57 -9.70 9.85
CA GLU A 29 2.96 -9.13 11.05
C GLU A 29 2.76 -7.61 10.91
N PHE A 30 3.72 -6.89 10.32
CA PHE A 30 3.56 -5.46 10.05
C PHE A 30 2.43 -5.19 9.06
N GLU A 31 2.31 -6.01 8.02
CA GLU A 31 1.22 -5.92 7.06
C GLU A 31 -0.13 -6.22 7.73
N GLN A 32 -0.30 -7.39 8.35
CA GLN A 32 -1.58 -7.86 8.87
C GLN A 32 -2.07 -7.06 10.09
N GLN A 33 -1.18 -6.74 11.02
CA GLN A 33 -1.55 -6.13 12.32
C GLN A 33 -1.58 -4.60 12.28
N PHE A 34 -1.03 -3.97 11.24
CA PHE A 34 -1.03 -2.51 11.12
C PHE A 34 -1.68 -2.04 9.82
N VAL A 35 -1.09 -2.40 8.68
CA VAL A 35 -1.53 -1.87 7.39
C VAL A 35 -2.92 -2.38 7.01
N GLU A 36 -3.13 -3.69 7.02
CA GLU A 36 -4.42 -4.30 6.68
C GLU A 36 -5.51 -3.87 7.66
N GLU A 37 -5.19 -3.78 8.96
CA GLU A 37 -6.14 -3.35 9.98
C GLU A 37 -6.65 -1.93 9.69
N ILE A 38 -5.76 -0.98 9.43
CA ILE A 38 -6.11 0.41 9.13
C ILE A 38 -6.86 0.50 7.80
N CYS A 39 -6.32 -0.12 6.74
CA CYS A 39 -6.94 -0.11 5.43
C CYS A 39 -8.35 -0.70 5.48
N THR A 40 -8.54 -1.85 6.14
CA THR A 40 -9.84 -2.51 6.26
C THR A 40 -10.83 -1.67 7.05
N LYS A 41 -10.42 -1.04 8.16
CA LYS A 41 -11.29 -0.16 8.95
C LYS A 41 -11.82 1.01 8.10
N VAL A 42 -10.92 1.74 7.44
CA VAL A 42 -11.30 2.90 6.61
C VAL A 42 -12.15 2.50 5.42
N LEU A 43 -11.77 1.43 4.72
CA LEU A 43 -12.51 0.99 3.55
C LEU A 43 -13.90 0.45 3.91
N ARG A 44 -14.06 -0.16 5.10
CA ARG A 44 -15.38 -0.57 5.63
C ARG A 44 -16.25 0.63 5.98
N GLU A 45 -15.70 1.65 6.66
CA GLU A 45 -16.43 2.89 6.98
C GLU A 45 -16.98 3.57 5.71
N LEU A 46 -16.30 3.39 4.59
CA LEU A 46 -16.61 4.00 3.30
C LEU A 46 -17.37 3.06 2.36
N HIS A 47 -17.83 1.89 2.84
CA HIS A 47 -18.57 0.88 2.08
C HIS A 47 -17.86 0.41 0.80
N VAL A 48 -16.54 0.48 0.74
CA VAL A 48 -15.75 0.04 -0.41
C VAL A 48 -15.55 -1.48 -0.33
N ALA A 49 -15.66 -2.18 -1.47
CA ALA A 49 -15.32 -3.59 -1.51
C ALA A 49 -13.83 -3.78 -1.25
N THR A 50 -13.51 -4.29 -0.06
CA THR A 50 -12.17 -4.78 0.26
C THR A 50 -12.03 -6.22 -0.16
N HIS A 51 -10.83 -6.60 -0.57
CA HIS A 51 -10.38 -7.96 -0.39
C HIS A 51 -10.01 -8.10 1.10
N PRO A 52 -10.73 -8.90 1.90
CA PRO A 52 -10.19 -9.34 3.19
C PRO A 52 -9.21 -10.47 2.92
N TRP A 53 -8.05 -10.46 3.57
CA TRP A 53 -7.30 -11.69 3.73
C TRP A 53 -8.19 -12.70 4.48
N GLY A 54 -8.19 -13.96 4.04
CA GLY A 54 -8.58 -15.07 4.92
C GLY A 54 -10.06 -15.39 5.14
N ASP A 55 -11.01 -14.96 4.29
CA ASP A 55 -12.37 -15.56 4.30
C ASP A 55 -12.62 -16.49 3.09
N PRO A 56 -12.43 -17.82 3.25
CA PRO A 56 -12.73 -18.81 2.21
C PRO A 56 -14.19 -18.78 1.74
N ALA A 57 -15.13 -18.25 2.54
CA ALA A 57 -16.53 -18.16 2.18
C ALA A 57 -16.80 -17.13 1.05
N LYS A 58 -15.82 -16.27 0.73
CA LYS A 58 -15.87 -15.31 -0.39
C LYS A 58 -14.96 -15.70 -1.56
N ALA A 59 -14.85 -17.01 -1.85
CA ALA A 59 -13.97 -17.59 -2.87
C ALA A 59 -14.04 -16.98 -4.30
N LYS A 60 -15.17 -16.39 -4.71
CA LYS A 60 -15.29 -15.69 -6.00
C LYS A 60 -14.52 -14.36 -6.01
N VAL A 61 -14.59 -13.62 -4.92
CA VAL A 61 -13.79 -12.40 -4.71
C VAL A 61 -12.31 -12.79 -4.76
N TRP A 62 -11.89 -13.82 -4.04
CA TRP A 62 -10.50 -14.32 -4.02
C TRP A 62 -9.93 -14.64 -5.41
N ARG A 63 -10.70 -15.34 -6.27
CA ARG A 63 -10.22 -15.71 -7.61
C ARG A 63 -10.09 -14.50 -8.55
N ASP A 64 -10.99 -13.53 -8.46
CA ASP A 64 -10.94 -12.33 -9.29
C ASP A 64 -9.96 -11.28 -8.74
N SER A 65 -9.72 -11.29 -7.44
CA SER A 65 -8.77 -10.44 -6.73
C SER A 65 -7.33 -10.59 -7.23
N LYS A 66 -6.91 -11.83 -7.52
CA LYS A 66 -5.60 -12.14 -8.12
C LYS A 66 -5.43 -11.56 -9.53
N LYS A 67 -6.52 -11.30 -10.26
CA LYS A 67 -6.47 -10.63 -11.56
C LYS A 67 -6.37 -9.11 -11.43
N TRP A 68 -6.71 -8.56 -10.26
CA TRP A 68 -6.70 -7.12 -9.99
C TRP A 68 -5.40 -6.67 -9.35
N GLY A 69 -4.85 -7.46 -8.43
CA GLY A 69 -3.55 -7.21 -7.80
C GLY A 69 -2.36 -7.61 -8.65
N ALA A 70 -2.56 -8.38 -9.73
CA ALA A 70 -1.49 -8.79 -10.63
C ALA A 70 -1.25 -7.78 -11.76
N VAL A 71 -0.08 -7.17 -11.79
CA VAL A 71 0.40 -6.34 -12.90
C VAL A 71 1.47 -7.09 -13.69
N THR A 72 1.17 -7.39 -14.94
CA THR A 72 2.15 -7.96 -15.87
C THR A 72 2.82 -6.84 -16.67
N ALA A 73 4.15 -6.74 -16.57
CA ALA A 73 4.98 -5.80 -17.32
C ALA A 73 6.33 -6.45 -17.65
N TRP A 74 6.83 -6.19 -18.86
CA TRP A 74 8.15 -6.68 -19.33
C TRP A 74 8.39 -8.20 -19.12
N GLY A 75 7.34 -9.01 -19.26
CA GLY A 75 7.41 -10.46 -19.08
C GLY A 75 7.37 -10.95 -17.63
N LEU A 76 7.26 -10.06 -16.66
CA LEU A 76 7.11 -10.37 -15.23
C LEU A 76 5.70 -10.07 -14.76
N THR A 77 5.20 -10.84 -13.79
CA THR A 77 3.92 -10.59 -13.12
C THR A 77 4.17 -10.28 -11.65
N HIS A 78 3.80 -9.07 -11.23
CA HIS A 78 3.90 -8.60 -9.86
C HIS A 78 2.53 -8.66 -9.20
N THR A 79 2.45 -9.22 -8.00
CA THR A 79 1.22 -9.21 -7.19
C THR A 79 1.41 -8.20 -6.08
N LEU A 80 0.45 -7.29 -5.91
CA LEU A 80 0.43 -6.27 -4.87
C LEU A 80 -0.24 -6.80 -3.61
N ASP A 81 0.15 -6.25 -2.46
CA ASP A 81 -0.24 -6.76 -1.14
C ASP A 81 -1.73 -6.52 -0.82
N LEU A 82 -2.23 -5.30 -1.10
CA LEU A 82 -3.65 -4.96 -0.93
C LEU A 82 -4.19 -4.20 -2.14
N PHE A 83 -5.48 -4.39 -2.44
CA PHE A 83 -6.19 -3.61 -3.44
C PHE A 83 -7.65 -3.41 -3.06
N ALA A 84 -8.18 -2.25 -3.41
CA ALA A 84 -9.57 -1.88 -3.21
C ALA A 84 -10.19 -1.36 -4.52
N ARG A 85 -11.49 -1.60 -4.67
CA ARG A 85 -12.25 -1.11 -5.82
C ARG A 85 -13.64 -0.68 -5.41
N ASP A 86 -14.24 0.16 -6.23
CA ASP A 86 -15.66 0.49 -6.11
C ASP A 86 -16.53 -0.79 -6.25
N PRO A 87 -17.39 -1.12 -5.26
CA PRO A 87 -18.29 -2.27 -5.33
C PRO A 87 -19.37 -2.15 -6.42
N ASN A 88 -19.73 -0.93 -6.82
CA ASN A 88 -20.83 -0.65 -7.74
C ASN A 88 -20.42 -0.78 -9.20
N VAL A 89 -19.12 -0.93 -9.48
CA VAL A 89 -18.60 -1.01 -10.84
C VAL A 89 -18.28 -2.47 -11.19
N ALA A 90 -19.18 -3.08 -11.96
CA ALA A 90 -19.06 -4.46 -12.42
C ALA A 90 -18.04 -4.64 -13.55
N ASP A 91 -17.82 -3.61 -14.39
CA ASP A 91 -16.96 -3.69 -15.57
C ASP A 91 -15.63 -2.95 -15.39
N ILE A 92 -14.55 -3.71 -15.50
CA ILE A 92 -13.13 -3.30 -15.37
C ILE A 92 -12.72 -2.27 -16.45
N LYS A 93 -13.50 -2.12 -17.52
CA LYS A 93 -13.16 -1.26 -18.67
C LYS A 93 -13.69 0.17 -18.61
N SER A 94 -14.48 0.54 -17.59
CA SER A 94 -14.99 1.91 -17.49
C SER A 94 -13.90 2.88 -17.04
N ASP A 95 -13.79 4.05 -17.70
CA ASP A 95 -12.92 5.15 -17.27
C ASP A 95 -13.37 5.77 -15.93
N SER A 96 -14.58 5.46 -15.46
CA SER A 96 -15.10 5.80 -14.14
C SER A 96 -14.69 4.80 -13.04
N PHE A 97 -13.88 3.80 -13.37
CA PHE A 97 -13.47 2.75 -12.45
C PHE A 97 -12.35 3.26 -11.53
N TRP A 98 -12.61 3.27 -10.22
CA TRP A 98 -11.57 3.56 -9.23
C TRP A 98 -10.93 2.29 -8.65
N ARG A 99 -9.60 2.31 -8.60
CA ARG A 99 -8.72 1.29 -8.04
C ARG A 99 -7.67 1.93 -7.15
N LEU A 100 -7.54 1.36 -5.97
CA LEU A 100 -6.41 1.57 -5.08
C LEU A 100 -5.58 0.29 -5.02
N ALA A 101 -4.27 0.45 -5.00
CA ALA A 101 -3.37 -0.57 -4.51
C ALA A 101 -2.57 -0.05 -3.32
N VAL A 102 -2.21 -0.96 -2.42
CA VAL A 102 -1.25 -0.70 -1.34
C VAL A 102 -0.15 -1.75 -1.47
N GLU A 103 1.08 -1.28 -1.50
CA GLU A 103 2.29 -2.10 -1.43
C GLU A 103 2.94 -1.85 -0.07
N VAL A 104 3.34 -2.92 0.60
CA VAL A 104 3.90 -2.91 1.94
C VAL A 104 5.30 -3.49 1.90
N LYS A 105 6.23 -2.80 2.55
CA LYS A 105 7.59 -3.32 2.73
C LYS A 105 8.09 -3.01 4.11
N LEU A 106 8.74 -4.00 4.73
CA LEU A 106 9.46 -3.83 5.99
C LEU A 106 10.94 -4.13 5.77
N SER A 107 11.81 -3.18 6.16
CA SER A 107 13.26 -3.38 6.07
C SER A 107 13.99 -2.97 7.35
N LYS A 108 15.11 -3.62 7.63
CA LYS A 108 15.93 -3.32 8.82
C LYS A 108 17.17 -2.53 8.38
N MET A 109 17.27 -1.29 8.84
CA MET A 109 18.43 -0.44 8.56
C MET A 109 19.61 -0.86 9.42
N ARG A 110 20.80 -0.88 8.82
CA ARG A 110 22.08 -1.00 9.52
C ARG A 110 22.85 0.30 9.32
N ASP A 111 23.50 0.76 10.40
CA ASP A 111 24.49 1.83 10.39
C ASP A 111 24.04 3.19 9.80
N GLY A 112 22.75 3.52 9.91
CA GLY A 112 22.21 4.79 9.42
C GLY A 112 22.13 4.91 7.89
N GLY A 113 22.36 3.81 7.16
CA GLY A 113 22.23 3.75 5.71
C GLY A 113 20.79 3.94 5.23
N LYS A 114 20.62 4.51 4.03
CA LYS A 114 19.31 4.56 3.37
C LYS A 114 18.88 3.14 2.97
N PRO A 115 17.59 2.81 3.03
CA PRO A 115 17.07 1.62 2.37
C PRO A 115 17.14 1.83 0.87
N THR A 116 18.20 1.40 0.21
CA THR A 116 18.28 1.57 -1.25
C THR A 116 17.60 0.41 -1.95
N GLY A 117 17.99 -0.84 -1.68
CA GLY A 117 17.50 -2.01 -2.42
C GLY A 117 15.99 -2.28 -2.27
N ASP A 118 15.51 -2.46 -1.04
CA ASP A 118 14.11 -2.82 -0.79
C ASP A 118 13.15 -1.69 -1.13
N PHE A 119 13.51 -0.45 -0.77
CA PHE A 119 12.71 0.73 -1.09
C PHE A 119 12.64 0.96 -2.60
N GLN A 120 13.77 0.91 -3.33
CA GLN A 120 13.75 1.08 -4.79
C GLN A 120 12.92 -0.01 -5.47
N ARG A 121 12.97 -1.26 -4.97
CA ARG A 121 12.14 -2.35 -5.47
C ARG A 121 10.66 -2.08 -5.26
N MET A 122 10.27 -1.72 -4.03
CA MET A 122 8.90 -1.33 -3.69
C MET A 122 8.40 -0.18 -4.57
N MET A 123 9.23 0.85 -4.77
CA MET A 123 8.88 1.96 -5.65
C MET A 123 8.70 1.53 -7.11
N GLY A 124 9.56 0.62 -7.60
CA GLY A 124 9.38 0.01 -8.93
C GLY A 124 8.05 -0.74 -9.06
N GLN A 125 7.67 -1.50 -8.03
CA GLN A 125 6.36 -2.18 -7.98
C GLN A 125 5.21 -1.18 -7.94
N CYS A 126 5.33 -0.08 -7.20
CA CYS A 126 4.32 0.98 -7.13
C CYS A 126 4.14 1.70 -8.46
N ILE A 127 5.23 1.98 -9.18
CA ILE A 127 5.19 2.59 -10.52
C ILE A 127 4.46 1.65 -11.49
N LEU A 128 4.74 0.34 -11.42
CA LEU A 128 4.03 -0.65 -12.22
C LEU A 128 2.55 -0.73 -11.84
N ALA A 129 2.22 -0.75 -10.55
CA ALA A 129 0.86 -0.71 -10.04
C ALA A 129 0.08 0.48 -10.61
N ARG A 130 0.73 1.64 -10.71
CA ARG A 130 0.08 2.85 -11.19
C ARG A 130 -0.43 2.77 -12.64
N LEU A 131 0.11 1.85 -13.45
CA LEU A 131 -0.40 1.56 -14.80
C LEU A 131 -1.80 0.94 -14.80
N ARG A 132 -2.25 0.41 -13.66
CA ARG A 132 -3.53 -0.30 -13.50
C ARG A 132 -4.43 0.28 -12.42
N HIS A 133 -3.87 1.04 -11.47
CA HIS A 133 -4.58 1.62 -10.33
C HIS A 133 -4.57 3.16 -10.43
N ASN A 134 -5.66 3.81 -10.00
CA ASN A 134 -5.79 5.27 -10.03
C ASN A 134 -4.96 5.92 -8.92
N ALA A 135 -4.78 5.20 -7.80
CA ALA A 135 -3.92 5.58 -6.70
C ALA A 135 -3.15 4.36 -6.22
N VAL A 136 -1.92 4.60 -5.76
CA VAL A 136 -1.07 3.59 -5.14
C VAL A 136 -0.55 4.18 -3.83
N ILE A 137 -0.61 3.41 -2.73
CA ILE A 137 0.00 3.78 -1.46
C ILE A 137 1.17 2.81 -1.21
N ALA A 138 2.37 3.35 -1.09
CA ALA A 138 3.57 2.63 -0.67
C ALA A 138 3.73 2.80 0.84
N VAL A 139 3.62 1.72 1.62
CA VAL A 139 3.80 1.74 3.07
C VAL A 139 5.13 1.08 3.42
N PHE A 140 6.09 1.89 3.82
CA PHE A 140 7.45 1.45 4.11
C PHE A 140 7.74 1.49 5.62
N GLY A 141 7.71 0.32 6.25
CA GLY A 141 8.20 0.12 7.60
C GLY A 141 9.72 0.01 7.64
N TYR A 142 10.35 0.65 8.63
CA TYR A 142 11.79 0.54 8.85
C TYR A 142 12.17 0.34 10.31
N GLY A 143 13.02 -0.66 10.58
CA GLY A 143 13.70 -0.83 11.86
C GLY A 143 15.04 -0.10 11.89
N GLY A 144 15.40 0.51 13.02
CA GLY A 144 16.68 1.22 13.20
C GLY A 144 16.60 2.73 12.96
N THR A 145 17.70 3.35 12.50
CA THR A 145 17.80 4.79 12.27
C THR A 145 17.87 5.08 10.78
N TRP A 146 16.96 5.93 10.28
CA TRP A 146 16.99 6.47 8.92
C TRP A 146 17.05 8.00 9.00
N PRO A 147 18.27 8.60 8.98
CA PRO A 147 18.44 10.04 9.14
C PRO A 147 17.78 10.87 8.02
N GLY A 148 17.57 10.25 6.85
CA GLY A 148 17.03 10.90 5.65
C GLY A 148 15.52 10.85 5.52
N ALA A 149 14.77 10.20 6.43
CA ALA A 149 13.33 10.01 6.25
C ALA A 149 12.58 11.34 6.04
N ALA A 150 12.86 12.35 6.87
CA ALA A 150 12.27 13.69 6.73
C ALA A 150 12.78 14.45 5.48
N ALA A 151 14.03 14.24 5.09
CA ALA A 151 14.61 14.87 3.90
C ALA A 151 14.06 14.28 2.59
N ASP A 152 13.52 13.07 2.65
CA ASP A 152 12.92 12.39 1.50
C ASP A 152 11.43 12.78 1.31
N GLU A 153 10.82 13.55 2.23
CA GLU A 153 9.42 14.02 2.13
C GLU A 153 9.14 14.83 0.86
N GLU A 154 10.07 15.70 0.44
CA GLU A 154 9.92 16.48 -0.80
C GLU A 154 9.88 15.57 -2.03
N HIS A 155 10.69 14.50 -2.03
CA HIS A 155 10.67 13.51 -3.10
C HIS A 155 9.37 12.69 -3.09
N PHE A 156 8.82 12.39 -1.92
CA PHE A 156 7.54 11.69 -1.79
C PHE A 156 6.36 12.56 -2.24
N ALA A 157 6.40 13.86 -1.98
CA ALA A 157 5.42 14.81 -2.50
C ALA A 157 5.44 14.85 -4.03
N ALA A 158 6.63 14.87 -4.65
CA ALA A 158 6.75 14.78 -6.11
C ALA A 158 6.19 13.46 -6.66
N LEU A 159 6.45 12.32 -6.02
CA LEU A 159 5.87 11.03 -6.41
C LEU A 159 4.33 11.02 -6.37
N ARG A 160 3.74 11.69 -5.38
CA ARG A 160 2.29 11.87 -5.29
C ARG A 160 1.78 12.74 -6.43
N ASP A 161 2.39 13.90 -6.64
CA ASP A 161 1.86 14.91 -7.55
C ASP A 161 2.06 14.51 -9.03
N ASP A 162 3.21 13.91 -9.36
CA ASP A 162 3.55 13.52 -10.73
C ASP A 162 3.01 12.15 -11.12
N TYR A 163 2.94 11.21 -10.15
CA TYR A 163 2.63 9.82 -10.43
C TYR A 163 1.42 9.29 -9.65
N GLY A 164 0.82 10.04 -8.72
CA GLY A 164 -0.28 9.53 -7.89
C GLY A 164 0.12 8.38 -6.97
N ILE A 165 1.41 8.34 -6.58
CA ILE A 165 1.96 7.37 -5.64
C ILE A 165 2.16 8.06 -4.29
N TRP A 166 1.41 7.62 -3.29
CA TRP A 166 1.48 8.13 -1.93
C TRP A 166 2.49 7.29 -1.16
N VAL A 167 3.39 7.91 -0.41
CA VAL A 167 4.39 7.19 0.38
C VAL A 167 4.15 7.46 1.85
N VAL A 168 4.05 6.40 2.65
CA VAL A 168 3.97 6.45 4.10
C VAL A 168 5.17 5.71 4.66
N THR A 169 5.97 6.37 5.49
CA THR A 169 7.13 5.74 6.14
C THR A 169 6.88 5.57 7.63
N LYS A 170 7.21 4.40 8.19
CA LYS A 170 7.00 4.11 9.61
C LYS A 170 8.23 3.53 10.26
N LYS A 171 8.67 4.16 11.35
CA LYS A 171 9.66 3.55 12.22
C LYS A 171 9.00 2.41 13.01
N VAL A 172 9.57 1.22 12.91
CA VAL A 172 9.07 0.00 13.56
C VAL A 172 10.06 -0.45 14.62
N GLN A 173 9.58 -0.69 15.84
CA GLN A 173 10.37 -1.31 16.89
C GLN A 173 10.29 -2.84 16.75
N LEU A 174 11.22 -3.39 15.97
CA LEU A 174 11.28 -4.83 15.75
C LEU A 174 11.68 -5.57 17.03
N ALA A 175 11.01 -6.68 17.30
CA ALA A 175 11.46 -7.64 18.30
C ALA A 175 12.85 -8.19 17.92
N ALA A 176 13.64 -8.49 18.96
CA ALA A 176 15.03 -8.95 18.81
C ALA A 176 15.12 -10.36 18.23
#